data_AF-A0A8B8HJK7-F1
#
_entry.id   AF-A0A8B8HJK7-F1
#
_cell.length_a   1.000
_cell.length_b   1.000
_cell.length_c   1.000
_cell.angle_alpha   90.00
_cell.angle_beta   90.00
_cell.angle_gamma   90.00
#
_symmetry.space_group_name_H-M   'P 1'
#
loop_
_entity.id
_entity.type
_entity.pdbx_description
1 polymer ?
#
loop_
_entity_poly.entity_id
_entity_poly.type
_entity_poly.pdbx_seq_one_letter_code
_entity_poly.pdbx_strand_id
1 'polypeptide(L)'
;MATIGSDLVNYARQLAAKGNYSQALDLYYKAFEKNSQLKQFLEVEFCTVITKYNELLADANRIEGILASFSRAMLYFPDNIFLINDIGRYLFRFGLYEEALIQFQKALTVDSGDVNAEKNINTVKNILIERWHFRMLNDKIRNASYRAAINKMVVPNKTRVFDLGTGTGLLAMYATEGKPWAITACDSSKVMTSLAMNILEENKLRMAVMVLNKMSTLMDSSDFGYHKCSLLITELFDAGLFGEHILQSLSHAWENLLLGDAHIVPQKAEFFIMGVDSEFLKSKYQLCQITKSILNICHLHVHIIADDETYDCDDVQLYKDIKYMTEPQSVIKVDFTDKNDINEKLYSTKPYVVENKVLKNGQINSYIGWFNLYLTENIIITTDPRDKNRAKAWQQAVFFDSVPRKVQLNDTFTIDFFLKSEKLTMKERDHPFEIMRVSPETIRFLNDTVYLKMIKSCVAMTCISLGQMTELSQVNIIDLNPFPLYGFYMLQRGIKSLVCYAKTHHDKLFIETVFGANHMDMRKVSILVGETWSQRTFGNKKFHVIFVNSLDLCGDIDYQFKEIGQYLKKTHLIEGGLFMPSTVTLMGQIVSSDWLDVINRVYDQNIFVIIQHYSLNYLHPL
;
A
#
# COMPACT_ATOMS: atom_id res chain seq x y z
N MET A 1 -24.38 34.18 37.55
CA MET A 1 -23.59 33.05 36.97
C MET A 1 -23.66 33.01 35.45
N ALA A 2 -24.82 33.21 34.82
CA ALA A 2 -24.95 33.21 33.35
C ALA A 2 -24.07 34.24 32.62
N THR A 3 -23.86 35.43 33.19
CA THR A 3 -23.03 36.50 32.60
C THR A 3 -21.54 36.17 32.57
N ILE A 4 -21.00 35.62 33.66
CA ILE A 4 -19.57 35.29 33.80
C ILE A 4 -19.14 34.19 32.80
N GLY A 5 -20.00 33.20 32.57
CA GLY A 5 -19.73 32.15 31.57
C GLY A 5 -19.63 32.72 30.14
N SER A 6 -20.52 33.64 29.78
CA SER A 6 -20.51 34.30 28.47
C SER A 6 -19.29 35.19 28.25
N ASP A 7 -18.82 35.90 29.28
CA ASP A 7 -17.62 36.73 29.18
C ASP A 7 -16.36 35.89 28.93
N LEU A 8 -16.23 34.74 29.62
CA LEU A 8 -15.13 33.80 29.41
C LEU A 8 -15.11 33.24 27.97
N VAL A 9 -16.28 32.90 27.42
CA VAL A 9 -16.41 32.40 26.04
C VAL A 9 -16.03 33.46 25.02
N ASN A 10 -16.49 34.71 25.20
CA ASN A 10 -16.12 35.81 24.32
C ASN A 10 -14.60 36.06 24.33
N TYR A 11 -13.96 35.95 25.50
CA TYR A 11 -12.53 36.09 25.59
C TYR A 11 -11.78 34.89 24.97
N ALA A 12 -12.29 33.67 25.13
CA ALA A 12 -11.77 32.47 24.47
C ALA A 12 -11.77 32.62 22.95
N ARG A 13 -12.87 33.12 22.36
CA ARG A 13 -12.99 33.39 20.92
C ARG A 13 -11.94 34.39 20.42
N GLN A 14 -11.69 35.46 21.17
CA GLN A 14 -10.66 36.44 20.81
C GLN A 14 -9.25 35.83 20.81
N LEU A 15 -8.95 34.95 21.77
CA LEU A 15 -7.68 34.24 21.82
C LEU A 15 -7.55 33.23 20.67
N ALA A 16 -8.60 32.46 20.38
CA ALA A 16 -8.63 31.53 19.26
C ALA A 16 -8.44 32.25 17.91
N ALA A 17 -9.05 33.41 17.72
CA ALA A 17 -8.86 34.25 16.52
C ALA A 17 -7.42 34.76 16.35
N LYS A 18 -6.67 34.88 17.45
CA LYS A 18 -5.24 35.23 17.45
C LYS A 18 -4.31 34.01 17.36
N GLY A 19 -4.84 32.79 17.26
CA GLY A 19 -4.08 31.55 17.23
C GLY A 19 -3.63 31.03 18.61
N ASN A 20 -4.07 31.64 19.70
CA ASN A 20 -3.69 31.25 21.07
C ASN A 20 -4.63 30.14 21.60
N TYR A 21 -4.64 28.99 20.92
CA TYR A 21 -5.64 27.95 21.17
C TYR A 21 -5.55 27.30 22.56
N SER A 22 -4.35 27.07 23.11
CA SER A 22 -4.20 26.49 24.46
C SER A 22 -4.91 27.32 25.53
N GLN A 23 -4.69 28.64 25.51
CA GLN A 23 -5.31 29.56 26.48
C GLN A 23 -6.81 29.70 26.23
N ALA A 24 -7.24 29.66 24.96
CA ALA A 24 -8.66 29.63 24.62
C ALA A 24 -9.36 28.40 25.21
N LEU A 25 -8.76 27.20 25.08
CA LEU A 25 -9.28 25.97 25.67
C LEU A 25 -9.41 26.06 27.20
N ASP A 26 -8.41 26.60 27.89
CA ASP A 26 -8.49 26.82 29.35
C ASP A 26 -9.68 27.69 29.75
N LEU A 27 -10.01 28.71 28.96
CA LEU A 27 -11.17 29.57 29.20
C LEU A 27 -12.48 28.85 28.89
N TYR A 28 -12.56 28.03 27.84
CA TYR A 28 -13.74 27.19 27.58
C TYR A 28 -13.99 26.22 28.74
N TYR A 29 -12.95 25.51 29.22
CA TYR A 29 -13.09 24.61 30.37
C TYR A 29 -13.61 25.34 31.61
N LYS A 30 -13.02 26.50 31.95
CA LYS A 30 -13.51 27.35 33.05
C LYS A 30 -14.95 27.80 32.84
N ALA A 31 -15.35 28.13 31.60
CA ALA A 31 -16.73 28.49 31.29
C ALA A 31 -17.68 27.31 31.53
N PHE A 32 -17.28 26.09 31.13
CA PHE A 32 -18.07 24.86 31.37
C PHE A 32 -18.18 24.50 32.85
N GLU A 33 -17.13 24.74 33.65
CA GLU A 33 -17.16 24.58 35.11
C GLU A 33 -18.12 25.57 35.78
N LYS A 34 -18.21 26.81 35.26
CA LYS A 34 -19.10 27.85 35.80
C LYS A 34 -20.55 27.71 35.34
N ASN A 35 -20.76 27.18 34.15
CA ASN A 35 -22.08 26.93 33.59
C ASN A 35 -22.04 25.70 32.66
N SER A 36 -22.46 24.54 33.16
CA SER A 36 -22.44 23.28 32.43
C SER A 36 -23.38 23.26 31.21
N GLN A 37 -24.43 24.09 31.19
CA GLN A 37 -25.36 24.16 30.05
C GLN A 37 -24.68 24.70 28.79
N LEU A 38 -23.59 25.47 28.91
CA LEU A 38 -22.85 26.00 27.77
C LEU A 38 -22.25 24.91 26.88
N LYS A 39 -22.02 23.70 27.41
CA LYS A 39 -21.45 22.58 26.66
C LYS A 39 -22.27 22.27 25.41
N GLN A 40 -23.60 22.19 25.55
CA GLN A 40 -24.51 21.84 24.45
C GLN A 40 -24.51 22.88 23.32
N PHE A 41 -24.24 24.15 23.64
CA PHE A 41 -24.26 25.23 22.64
C PHE A 41 -22.90 25.48 22.00
N LEU A 42 -21.81 25.12 22.67
CA LEU A 42 -20.44 25.45 22.27
C LEU A 42 -19.63 24.24 21.82
N GLU A 43 -20.23 23.06 21.78
CA GLU A 43 -19.57 21.80 21.42
C GLU A 43 -18.80 21.88 20.10
N VAL A 44 -19.46 22.32 19.02
CA VAL A 44 -18.85 22.43 17.68
C VAL A 44 -17.69 23.44 17.65
N GLU A 45 -17.89 24.59 18.30
CA GLU A 45 -16.88 25.65 18.39
C GLU A 45 -15.66 25.17 19.18
N PHE A 46 -15.90 24.52 20.33
CA PHE A 46 -14.86 23.94 21.16
C PHE A 46 -14.07 22.86 20.41
N CYS A 47 -14.76 21.95 19.70
CA CYS A 47 -14.13 20.93 18.86
C CYS A 47 -13.22 21.55 17.80
N THR A 48 -13.64 22.65 17.17
CA THR A 48 -12.81 23.38 16.19
C THR A 48 -11.52 23.91 16.81
N VAL A 49 -11.61 24.48 18.02
CA VAL A 49 -10.47 25.06 18.73
C VAL A 49 -9.48 23.98 19.17
N ILE A 50 -9.97 22.84 19.68
CA ILE A 50 -9.08 21.74 20.10
C ILE A 50 -8.41 21.05 18.92
N THR A 51 -9.09 20.86 17.79
CA THR A 51 -8.47 20.33 16.57
C THR A 51 -7.32 21.24 16.12
N LYS A 52 -7.54 22.57 16.08
CA LYS A 52 -6.48 23.55 15.74
C LYS A 52 -5.31 23.53 16.72
N TYR A 53 -5.58 23.39 18.02
CA TYR A 53 -4.51 23.26 19.02
C TYR A 53 -3.69 21.97 18.81
N ASN A 54 -4.36 20.85 18.56
CA ASN A 54 -3.71 19.56 18.38
C ASN A 54 -2.94 19.48 17.05
N GLU A 55 -3.40 20.18 16.00
CA GLU A 55 -2.61 20.38 14.76
C GLU A 55 -1.27 21.06 15.07
N LEU A 56 -1.27 22.15 15.85
CA LEU A 56 -0.03 22.83 16.25
C LEU A 56 0.90 21.95 17.09
N LEU A 57 0.33 21.13 17.99
CA LEU A 57 1.12 20.19 18.79
C LEU A 57 1.72 19.08 17.92
N ALA A 58 0.99 18.61 16.92
CA ALA A 58 1.45 17.60 15.99
C ALA A 58 2.59 18.13 15.10
N ASP A 59 2.47 19.35 14.61
CA ASP A 59 3.53 20.04 13.86
C ASP A 59 4.80 20.23 14.72
N ALA A 60 4.63 20.38 16.04
CA ALA A 60 5.73 20.45 17.00
C ALA A 60 6.19 19.07 17.52
N ASN A 61 5.64 17.97 16.99
CA ASN A 61 5.89 16.58 17.40
C ASN A 61 5.68 16.31 18.93
N ARG A 62 4.70 16.99 19.54
CA ARG A 62 4.38 16.89 20.98
C ARG A 62 3.22 15.92 21.24
N ILE A 63 3.49 14.63 21.11
CA ILE A 63 2.51 13.53 21.25
C ILE A 63 1.81 13.57 22.62
N GLU A 64 2.57 13.67 23.71
CA GLU A 64 2.03 13.72 25.07
C GLU A 64 1.06 14.88 25.29
N GLY A 65 1.33 16.03 24.66
CA GLY A 65 0.45 17.20 24.71
C GLY A 65 -0.90 16.93 24.05
N ILE A 66 -0.91 16.20 22.93
CA ILE A 66 -2.13 15.84 22.20
C ILE A 66 -2.97 14.89 23.06
N LEU A 67 -2.35 13.84 23.61
CA LEU A 67 -3.02 12.89 24.48
C LEU A 67 -3.59 13.56 25.74
N ALA A 68 -2.84 14.47 26.36
CA ALA A 68 -3.32 15.24 27.52
C ALA A 68 -4.48 16.17 27.16
N SER A 69 -4.40 16.84 26.01
CA SER A 69 -5.45 17.73 25.47
C SER A 69 -6.76 16.99 25.28
N PHE A 70 -6.71 15.84 24.61
CA PHE A 70 -7.87 14.97 24.42
C PHE A 70 -8.37 14.35 25.72
N SER A 71 -7.49 13.86 26.60
CA SER A 71 -7.90 13.30 27.90
C SER A 71 -8.71 14.31 28.69
N ARG A 72 -8.29 15.58 28.70
CA ARG A 72 -9.04 16.66 29.34
C ARG A 72 -10.37 16.93 28.64
N ALA A 73 -10.41 16.94 27.31
CA ALA A 73 -11.64 17.17 26.55
C ALA A 73 -12.69 16.08 26.81
N MET A 74 -12.26 14.81 26.89
CA MET A 74 -13.11 13.66 27.15
C MET A 74 -13.76 13.68 28.54
N LEU A 75 -13.20 14.40 29.52
CA LEU A 75 -13.86 14.63 30.82
C LEU A 75 -15.14 15.47 30.67
N TYR A 76 -15.19 16.32 29.64
CA TYR A 76 -16.31 17.24 29.41
C TYR A 76 -17.30 16.71 28.37
N PHE A 77 -16.79 15.96 27.37
CA PHE A 77 -17.53 15.44 26.23
C PHE A 77 -17.17 13.96 25.95
N PRO A 78 -17.56 13.02 26.84
CA PRO A 78 -17.12 11.62 26.79
C PRO A 78 -17.67 10.81 25.59
N ASP A 79 -18.77 11.27 25.01
CA ASP A 79 -19.49 10.62 23.91
C ASP A 79 -19.53 11.50 22.64
N ASN A 80 -18.72 12.57 22.59
CA ASN A 80 -18.63 13.37 21.37
C ASN A 80 -17.88 12.59 20.29
N ILE A 81 -18.59 12.26 19.21
CA ILE A 81 -18.08 11.42 18.15
C ILE A 81 -16.89 12.04 17.40
N PHE A 82 -16.89 13.36 17.21
CA PHE A 82 -15.79 14.05 16.54
C PHE A 82 -14.48 13.93 17.32
N LEU A 83 -14.53 14.11 18.64
CA LEU A 83 -13.36 13.97 19.51
C LEU A 83 -12.88 12.52 19.57
N ILE A 84 -13.79 11.55 19.73
CA ILE A 84 -13.42 10.13 19.73
C ILE A 84 -12.74 9.74 18.41
N ASN A 85 -13.31 10.17 17.28
CA ASN A 85 -12.75 9.91 15.96
C ASN A 85 -11.40 10.62 15.76
N ASP A 86 -11.25 11.87 16.19
CA ASP A 86 -9.96 12.59 16.11
C ASP A 86 -8.87 11.95 16.98
N ILE A 87 -9.21 11.46 18.19
CA ILE A 87 -8.26 10.69 19.02
C ILE A 87 -7.77 9.47 18.24
N GLY A 88 -8.70 8.70 17.65
CA GLY A 88 -8.35 7.54 16.83
C GLY A 88 -7.42 7.90 15.67
N ARG A 89 -7.67 9.03 14.98
CA ARG A 89 -6.80 9.51 13.88
C ARG A 89 -5.37 9.83 14.34
N TYR A 90 -5.22 10.45 15.51
CA TYR A 90 -3.89 10.74 16.06
C TYR A 90 -3.18 9.47 16.52
N LEU A 91 -3.87 8.55 17.19
CA LEU A 91 -3.32 7.24 17.57
C LEU A 91 -2.82 6.48 16.34
N PHE A 92 -3.63 6.45 15.27
CA PHE A 92 -3.25 5.88 13.98
C PHE A 92 -2.00 6.54 13.40
N ARG A 93 -1.94 7.88 13.39
CA ARG A 93 -0.77 8.64 12.90
C ARG A 93 0.51 8.32 13.69
N PHE A 94 0.39 7.95 14.96
CA PHE A 94 1.52 7.58 15.82
C PHE A 94 1.82 6.07 15.83
N GLY A 95 1.17 5.27 14.99
CA GLY A 95 1.39 3.82 14.90
C GLY A 95 0.71 3.00 16.01
N LEU A 96 -0.13 3.61 16.84
CA LEU A 96 -0.90 2.97 17.90
C LEU A 96 -2.22 2.42 17.33
N TYR A 97 -2.11 1.43 16.44
CA TYR A 97 -3.23 0.95 15.63
C TYR A 97 -4.29 0.19 16.44
N GLU A 98 -3.90 -0.56 17.48
CA GLU A 98 -4.85 -1.26 18.36
C GLU A 98 -5.72 -0.27 19.13
N GLU A 99 -5.11 0.76 19.70
CA GLU A 99 -5.82 1.80 20.44
C GLU A 99 -6.69 2.64 19.50
N ALA A 100 -6.22 2.92 18.29
CA ALA A 100 -7.01 3.60 17.26
C ALA A 100 -8.26 2.79 16.89
N LEU A 101 -8.13 1.47 16.71
CA LEU A 101 -9.25 0.56 16.43
C LEU A 101 -10.33 0.68 17.52
N ILE A 102 -9.93 0.66 18.80
CA ILE A 102 -10.84 0.77 19.94
C ILE A 102 -11.60 2.10 19.91
N GLN A 103 -10.92 3.22 19.59
CA GLN A 103 -11.59 4.52 19.49
C GLN A 103 -12.61 4.57 18.35
N PHE A 104 -12.26 4.06 17.16
CA PHE A 104 -13.21 4.04 16.05
C PHE A 104 -14.40 3.10 16.31
N GLN A 105 -14.18 1.96 16.98
CA GLN A 105 -15.27 1.11 17.46
C GLN A 105 -16.18 1.82 18.46
N LYS A 106 -15.59 2.59 19.40
CA LYS A 106 -16.35 3.41 20.34
C LYS A 106 -17.19 4.46 19.60
N ALA A 107 -16.63 5.14 18.60
CA ALA A 107 -17.35 6.11 17.78
C ALA A 107 -18.57 5.46 17.10
N LEU A 108 -18.41 4.28 16.50
CA LEU A 108 -19.50 3.53 15.87
C LEU A 108 -20.53 2.97 16.86
N THR A 109 -20.15 2.78 18.13
CA THR A 109 -21.10 2.43 19.20
C THR A 109 -22.00 3.62 19.55
N VAL A 110 -21.47 4.85 19.45
CA VAL A 110 -22.22 6.10 19.70
C VAL A 110 -23.12 6.44 18.51
N ASP A 111 -22.59 6.36 17.28
CA ASP A 111 -23.34 6.53 16.04
C ASP A 111 -22.85 5.53 14.99
N SER A 112 -23.66 4.51 14.73
CA SER A 112 -23.35 3.46 13.76
C SER A 112 -23.37 3.94 12.30
N GLY A 113 -23.89 5.15 12.05
CA GLY A 113 -23.93 5.78 10.73
C GLY A 113 -22.79 6.75 10.44
N ASP A 114 -21.82 6.92 11.36
CA ASP A 114 -20.72 7.86 11.15
C ASP A 114 -19.72 7.36 10.10
N VAL A 115 -19.79 7.98 8.92
CA VAL A 115 -18.98 7.64 7.75
C VAL A 115 -17.48 7.83 8.01
N ASN A 116 -17.08 8.80 8.84
CA ASN A 116 -15.66 9.05 9.09
C ASN A 116 -15.05 7.97 9.98
N ALA A 117 -15.76 7.57 11.03
CA ALA A 117 -15.38 6.47 11.91
C ALA A 117 -15.36 5.15 11.14
N GLU A 118 -16.35 4.90 10.27
CA GLU A 118 -16.38 3.71 9.40
C GLU A 118 -15.21 3.71 8.40
N LYS A 119 -14.90 4.84 7.78
CA LYS A 119 -13.72 4.94 6.92
C LYS A 119 -12.45 4.63 7.71
N ASN A 120 -12.27 5.27 8.85
CA ASN A 120 -11.05 5.15 9.64
C ASN A 120 -10.87 3.74 10.24
N ILE A 121 -11.95 3.10 10.72
CA ILE A 121 -11.88 1.72 11.22
C ILE A 121 -11.45 0.76 10.11
N ASN A 122 -11.94 0.96 8.88
CA ASN A 122 -11.57 0.14 7.74
C ASN A 122 -10.10 0.34 7.36
N THR A 123 -9.59 1.58 7.44
CA THR A 123 -8.16 1.86 7.26
C THR A 123 -7.31 1.14 8.31
N VAL A 124 -7.68 1.21 9.59
CA VAL A 124 -6.96 0.49 10.65
C VAL A 124 -6.98 -1.02 10.42
N LYS A 125 -8.14 -1.59 10.08
CA LYS A 125 -8.28 -3.02 9.79
C LYS A 125 -7.35 -3.47 8.66
N ASN A 126 -7.17 -2.63 7.62
CA ASN A 126 -6.26 -2.94 6.51
C ASN A 126 -4.79 -3.02 6.93
N ILE A 127 -4.40 -2.27 7.97
CA ILE A 127 -3.04 -2.32 8.52
C ILE A 127 -2.88 -3.52 9.46
N LEU A 128 -3.88 -3.76 10.32
CA LEU A 128 -3.79 -4.82 11.33
C LEU A 128 -3.92 -6.22 10.72
N ILE A 129 -4.70 -6.36 9.65
CA ILE A 129 -4.90 -7.62 8.93
C ILE A 129 -4.74 -7.34 7.44
N GLU A 130 -3.62 -7.79 6.90
CA GLU A 130 -3.31 -7.58 5.50
C GLU A 130 -4.28 -8.37 4.60
N ARG A 131 -4.72 -7.74 3.51
CA ARG A 131 -5.84 -8.22 2.68
C ARG A 131 -5.57 -9.55 1.97
N TRP A 132 -4.32 -9.96 1.80
CA TRP A 132 -3.99 -11.25 1.19
C TRP A 132 -4.43 -12.45 2.05
N HIS A 133 -4.67 -12.28 3.36
CA HIS A 133 -5.25 -13.33 4.21
C HIS A 133 -6.57 -13.87 3.64
N PHE A 134 -7.44 -13.00 3.11
CA PHE A 134 -8.70 -13.41 2.49
C PHE A 134 -8.47 -14.27 1.24
N ARG A 135 -7.51 -13.87 0.40
CA ARG A 135 -7.12 -14.64 -0.80
C ARG A 135 -6.59 -16.02 -0.43
N MET A 136 -5.69 -16.09 0.56
CA MET A 136 -5.12 -17.35 1.02
C MET A 136 -6.17 -18.31 1.55
N LEU A 137 -7.06 -17.81 2.41
CA LEU A 137 -8.13 -18.61 3.01
C LEU A 137 -9.11 -19.12 1.95
N ASN A 138 -9.29 -18.37 0.86
CA ASN A 138 -10.12 -18.77 -0.27
C ASN A 138 -9.41 -19.65 -1.31
N ASP A 139 -8.10 -19.86 -1.19
CA ASP A 139 -7.36 -20.70 -2.11
C ASP A 139 -7.50 -22.19 -1.76
N LYS A 140 -8.50 -22.82 -2.38
CA LYS A 140 -8.76 -24.26 -2.24
C LYS A 140 -7.54 -25.13 -2.55
N ILE A 141 -6.74 -24.75 -3.56
CA ILE A 141 -5.64 -25.58 -4.04
C ILE A 141 -4.50 -25.54 -3.03
N ARG A 142 -4.14 -24.33 -2.55
CA ARG A 142 -3.20 -24.15 -1.43
C ARG A 142 -3.66 -24.95 -0.22
N ASN A 143 -4.89 -24.70 0.24
CA ASN A 143 -5.41 -25.27 1.48
C ASN A 143 -5.47 -26.81 1.44
N ALA A 144 -5.97 -27.39 0.35
CA ALA A 144 -6.03 -28.83 0.17
C ALA A 144 -4.63 -29.47 0.12
N SER A 145 -3.68 -28.83 -0.58
CA SER A 145 -2.31 -29.34 -0.72
C SER A 145 -1.57 -29.33 0.61
N TYR A 146 -1.65 -28.22 1.36
CA TYR A 146 -1.07 -28.13 2.71
C TYR A 146 -1.69 -29.15 3.66
N ARG A 147 -3.03 -29.25 3.71
CA ARG A 147 -3.71 -30.25 4.54
C ARG A 147 -3.24 -31.67 4.23
N ALA A 148 -3.16 -32.03 2.94
CA ALA A 148 -2.70 -33.35 2.51
C ALA A 148 -1.23 -33.61 2.89
N ALA A 149 -0.35 -32.62 2.71
CA ALA A 149 1.06 -32.73 3.07
C ALA A 149 1.24 -32.88 4.60
N ILE A 150 0.57 -32.05 5.39
CA ILE A 150 0.62 -32.10 6.85
C ILE A 150 0.13 -33.46 7.36
N ASN A 151 -1.03 -33.93 6.87
CA ASN A 151 -1.58 -35.24 7.28
C ASN A 151 -0.67 -36.42 6.90
N LYS A 152 0.14 -36.30 5.83
CA LYS A 152 1.14 -37.31 5.47
C LYS A 152 2.35 -37.31 6.41
N MET A 153 2.72 -36.16 6.95
CA MET A 153 3.92 -36.00 7.80
C MET A 153 3.64 -36.20 9.30
N VAL A 154 2.41 -35.98 9.76
CA VAL A 154 2.05 -36.14 11.17
C VAL A 154 1.89 -37.63 11.50
N VAL A 155 2.71 -38.11 12.44
CA VAL A 155 2.60 -39.43 13.04
C VAL A 155 1.86 -39.31 14.38
N PRO A 156 0.72 -40.01 14.55
CA PRO A 156 -0.09 -39.91 15.76
C PRO A 156 0.70 -40.17 17.04
N ASN A 157 0.49 -39.32 18.04
CA ASN A 157 1.12 -39.36 19.37
C ASN A 157 2.66 -39.37 19.36
N LYS A 158 3.30 -38.99 18.25
CA LYS A 158 4.77 -38.94 18.14
C LYS A 158 5.26 -37.59 17.64
N THR A 159 4.64 -37.04 16.60
CA THR A 159 5.11 -35.80 15.98
C THR A 159 4.92 -34.60 16.91
N ARG A 160 5.94 -33.75 17.03
CA ARG A 160 5.86 -32.42 17.65
C ARG A 160 5.89 -31.39 16.54
N VAL A 161 4.78 -30.70 16.34
CA VAL A 161 4.57 -29.78 15.22
C VAL A 161 4.87 -28.35 15.66
N PHE A 162 5.64 -27.63 14.85
CA PHE A 162 5.83 -26.19 14.96
C PHE A 162 5.24 -25.48 13.73
N ASP A 163 4.20 -24.68 13.92
CA ASP A 163 3.59 -23.82 12.90
C ASP A 163 4.22 -22.42 12.97
N LEU A 164 5.15 -22.15 12.06
CA LEU A 164 5.92 -20.91 11.99
C LEU A 164 5.20 -19.93 11.06
N GLY A 165 4.68 -18.84 11.63
CA GLY A 165 3.86 -17.87 10.90
C GLY A 165 2.42 -18.36 10.79
N THR A 166 1.79 -18.64 11.94
CA THR A 166 0.51 -19.35 11.98
C THR A 166 -0.65 -18.54 11.39
N GLY A 167 -0.55 -17.21 11.36
CA GLY A 167 -1.61 -16.33 10.87
C GLY A 167 -2.92 -16.60 11.62
N THR A 168 -3.91 -17.17 10.92
CA THR A 168 -5.22 -17.51 11.50
C THR A 168 -5.26 -18.83 12.26
N GLY A 169 -4.16 -19.59 12.32
CA GLY A 169 -4.11 -20.92 12.94
C GLY A 169 -4.50 -22.08 12.02
N LEU A 170 -4.72 -21.83 10.72
CA LEU A 170 -5.29 -22.84 9.81
C LEU A 170 -4.40 -24.08 9.64
N LEU A 171 -3.09 -23.90 9.48
CA LEU A 171 -2.16 -25.03 9.29
C LEU A 171 -2.01 -25.84 10.60
N ALA A 172 -1.92 -25.17 11.75
CA ALA A 172 -2.01 -25.81 13.05
C ALA A 172 -3.30 -26.63 13.22
N MET A 173 -4.45 -26.11 12.78
CA MET A 173 -5.72 -26.87 12.80
C MET A 173 -5.64 -28.13 11.93
N TYR A 174 -5.08 -28.06 10.72
CA TYR A 174 -4.86 -29.26 9.90
C TYR A 174 -3.95 -30.27 10.60
N ALA A 175 -2.91 -29.81 11.29
CA ALA A 175 -2.04 -30.69 12.06
C ALA A 175 -2.79 -31.44 13.17
N THR A 176 -3.82 -30.85 13.79
CA THR A 176 -4.62 -31.54 14.85
C THR A 176 -5.31 -32.81 14.35
N GLU A 177 -5.62 -32.90 13.05
CA GLU A 177 -6.30 -34.06 12.45
C GLU A 177 -5.46 -35.34 12.55
N GLY A 178 -4.14 -35.20 12.43
CA GLY A 178 -3.17 -36.28 12.58
C GLY A 178 -2.90 -36.68 14.03
N LYS A 179 -3.51 -36.01 15.03
CA LYS A 179 -3.33 -36.24 16.47
C LYS A 179 -1.85 -36.30 16.89
N PRO A 180 -1.06 -35.26 16.61
CA PRO A 180 0.35 -35.19 17.01
C PRO A 180 0.48 -35.22 18.54
N TRP A 181 1.71 -35.41 19.02
CA TRP A 181 2.01 -35.31 20.45
C TRP A 181 1.76 -33.89 20.99
N ALA A 182 2.17 -32.88 20.24
CA ALA A 182 1.97 -31.47 20.59
C ALA A 182 2.03 -30.59 19.34
N ILE A 183 1.34 -29.44 19.39
CA ILE A 183 1.39 -28.40 18.37
C ILE A 183 1.71 -27.07 19.05
N THR A 184 2.74 -26.40 18.57
CA THR A 184 3.07 -25.03 18.94
C THR A 184 2.98 -24.18 17.69
N ALA A 185 2.34 -23.04 17.79
CA ALA A 185 2.12 -22.09 16.70
C ALA A 185 2.64 -20.73 17.13
N CYS A 186 3.31 -19.98 16.25
CA CYS A 186 3.75 -18.62 16.56
C CYS A 186 3.38 -17.63 15.47
N ASP A 187 3.14 -16.39 15.90
CA ASP A 187 3.05 -15.23 15.02
C ASP A 187 3.63 -14.00 15.74
N SER A 188 4.27 -13.11 15.00
CA SER A 188 4.80 -11.86 15.56
C SER A 188 3.70 -10.84 15.81
N SER A 189 2.58 -10.91 15.08
CA SER A 189 1.44 -10.02 15.24
C SER A 189 0.56 -10.45 16.41
N LYS A 190 0.35 -9.52 17.34
CA LYS A 190 -0.55 -9.70 18.49
C LYS A 190 -2.01 -9.82 18.04
N VAL A 191 -2.39 -9.10 16.98
CA VAL A 191 -3.73 -9.19 16.38
C VAL A 191 -3.95 -10.58 15.78
N MET A 192 -2.98 -11.09 15.00
CA MET A 192 -3.09 -12.41 14.38
C MET A 192 -3.12 -13.53 15.41
N THR A 193 -2.24 -13.50 16.42
CA THR A 193 -2.27 -14.50 17.50
C THR A 193 -3.57 -14.48 18.30
N SER A 194 -4.12 -13.29 18.60
CA SER A 194 -5.43 -13.16 19.26
C SER A 194 -6.55 -13.73 18.38
N LEU A 195 -6.52 -13.44 17.08
CA LEU A 195 -7.46 -13.98 16.10
C LEU A 195 -7.36 -15.51 16.01
N ALA A 196 -6.16 -16.07 15.92
CA ALA A 196 -5.92 -17.51 15.89
C ALA A 196 -6.45 -18.20 17.15
N MET A 197 -6.20 -17.63 18.34
CA MET A 197 -6.73 -18.18 19.60
C MET A 197 -8.27 -18.20 19.61
N ASN A 198 -8.93 -17.14 19.14
CA ASN A 198 -10.38 -17.09 19.03
C ASN A 198 -10.91 -18.14 18.04
N ILE A 199 -10.29 -18.27 16.87
CA ILE A 199 -10.65 -19.27 15.87
C ILE A 199 -10.50 -20.69 16.46
N LEU A 200 -9.42 -20.97 17.18
CA LEU A 200 -9.19 -22.25 17.84
C LEU A 200 -10.22 -22.53 18.95
N GLU A 201 -10.63 -21.52 19.71
CA GLU A 201 -11.68 -21.65 20.74
C GLU A 201 -13.03 -22.02 20.12
N GLU A 202 -13.46 -21.29 19.08
CA GLU A 202 -14.71 -21.55 18.35
C GLU A 202 -14.73 -22.96 17.73
N ASN A 203 -13.55 -23.47 17.32
CA ASN A 203 -13.38 -24.82 16.79
C ASN A 203 -13.10 -25.88 17.86
N LYS A 204 -13.12 -25.53 19.15
CA LYS A 204 -12.85 -26.43 20.29
C LYS A 204 -11.46 -27.09 20.26
N LEU A 205 -10.49 -26.39 19.68
CA LEU A 205 -9.10 -26.81 19.51
C LEU A 205 -8.11 -25.99 20.37
N ARG A 206 -8.60 -25.05 21.20
CA ARG A 206 -7.75 -24.19 22.04
C ARG A 206 -6.78 -24.94 22.94
N MET A 207 -7.15 -26.11 23.43
CA MET A 207 -6.31 -26.96 24.26
C MET A 207 -5.35 -27.86 23.46
N ALA A 208 -5.57 -28.00 22.15
CA ALA A 208 -4.74 -28.82 21.27
C ALA A 208 -3.53 -28.06 20.70
N VAL A 209 -3.62 -26.72 20.64
CA VAL A 209 -2.61 -25.86 20.03
C VAL A 209 -2.16 -24.78 21.02
N MET A 210 -0.86 -24.71 21.28
CA MET A 210 -0.26 -23.60 22.03
C MET A 210 0.14 -22.49 21.06
N VAL A 211 -0.53 -21.33 21.15
CA VAL A 211 -0.23 -20.15 20.32
C VAL A 211 0.64 -19.17 21.11
N LEU A 212 1.76 -18.76 20.52
CA LEU A 212 2.73 -17.84 21.11
C LEU A 212 2.83 -16.56 20.26
N ASN A 213 2.65 -15.39 20.88
CA ASN A 213 2.92 -14.11 20.23
C ASN A 213 4.40 -13.75 20.38
N LYS A 214 5.22 -14.18 19.42
CA LYS A 214 6.68 -14.03 19.46
C LYS A 214 7.26 -14.17 18.06
N MET A 215 8.28 -13.37 17.75
CA MET A 215 9.07 -13.57 16.53
C MET A 215 9.85 -14.89 16.63
N SER A 216 9.80 -15.73 15.60
CA SER A 216 10.41 -17.06 15.60
C SER A 216 11.93 -17.02 15.86
N THR A 217 12.61 -15.98 15.38
CA THR A 217 14.06 -15.75 15.57
C THR A 217 14.44 -15.33 16.99
N LEU A 218 13.47 -15.06 17.86
CA LEU A 218 13.67 -14.80 19.29
C LEU A 218 13.25 -15.98 20.17
N MET A 219 12.76 -17.07 19.55
CA MET A 219 12.35 -18.26 20.26
C MET A 219 13.54 -19.18 20.53
N ASP A 220 13.42 -20.02 21.56
CA ASP A 220 14.37 -21.08 21.84
C ASP A 220 13.65 -22.35 22.32
N SER A 221 14.41 -23.39 22.67
CA SER A 221 13.83 -24.66 23.11
C SER A 221 12.92 -24.54 24.35
N SER A 222 13.12 -23.53 25.22
CA SER A 222 12.31 -23.31 26.43
C SER A 222 10.86 -22.95 26.09
N ASP A 223 10.63 -22.27 24.96
CA ASP A 223 9.29 -21.97 24.44
C ASP A 223 8.51 -23.25 24.06
N PHE A 224 9.21 -24.38 23.90
CA PHE A 224 8.65 -25.71 23.65
C PHE A 224 8.75 -26.65 24.87
N GLY A 225 8.99 -26.11 26.07
CA GLY A 225 9.21 -26.90 27.27
C GLY A 225 10.52 -27.70 27.22
N TYR A 226 11.56 -27.13 26.59
CA TYR A 226 12.88 -27.74 26.36
C TYR A 226 12.87 -28.98 25.45
N HIS A 227 11.85 -29.10 24.59
CA HIS A 227 11.72 -30.17 23.61
C HIS A 227 11.62 -29.62 22.19
N LYS A 228 12.66 -29.84 21.38
CA LYS A 228 12.66 -29.46 19.96
C LYS A 228 11.58 -30.20 19.15
N CYS A 229 11.18 -29.61 18.03
CA CYS A 229 10.12 -30.13 17.16
C CYS A 229 10.66 -31.10 16.11
N SER A 230 9.81 -32.06 15.71
CA SER A 230 10.12 -33.04 14.66
C SER A 230 9.49 -32.70 13.32
N LEU A 231 8.54 -31.75 13.28
CA LEU A 231 7.93 -31.25 12.06
C LEU A 231 7.76 -29.72 12.16
N LEU A 232 8.31 -28.97 11.21
CA LEU A 232 8.00 -27.55 10.99
C LEU A 232 7.04 -27.42 9.81
N ILE A 233 6.00 -26.63 9.97
CA ILE A 233 5.09 -26.22 8.91
C ILE A 233 5.13 -24.70 8.81
N THR A 234 5.18 -24.17 7.60
CA THR A 234 5.24 -22.72 7.39
C THR A 234 4.70 -22.31 6.03
N GLU A 235 4.27 -21.06 5.95
CA GLU A 235 3.86 -20.40 4.73
C GLU A 235 4.23 -18.92 4.82
N LEU A 236 5.53 -18.64 4.82
CA LEU A 236 6.12 -17.30 4.77
C LEU A 236 6.69 -17.05 3.37
N PHE A 237 5.83 -17.00 2.36
CA PHE A 237 6.24 -16.84 0.97
C PHE A 237 5.48 -15.69 0.32
N ASP A 238 6.21 -14.74 -0.27
CA ASP A 238 5.64 -13.70 -1.12
C ASP A 238 5.72 -14.09 -2.60
N ALA A 239 5.31 -13.19 -3.51
CA ALA A 239 5.39 -13.44 -4.96
C ALA A 239 6.82 -13.69 -5.46
N GLY A 240 7.82 -13.12 -4.78
CA GLY A 240 9.25 -13.33 -5.03
C GLY A 240 9.86 -14.49 -4.25
N LEU A 241 9.03 -15.34 -3.62
CA LEU A 241 9.36 -16.48 -2.77
C LEU A 241 10.04 -16.15 -1.44
N PHE A 242 10.94 -15.17 -1.37
CA PHE A 242 11.82 -14.95 -0.22
C PHE A 242 11.56 -13.65 0.56
N GLY A 243 10.67 -12.77 0.08
CA GLY A 243 10.47 -11.42 0.62
C GLY A 243 9.95 -11.36 2.06
N GLU A 244 9.50 -12.49 2.62
CA GLU A 244 9.06 -12.65 4.01
C GLU A 244 10.11 -13.30 4.93
N HIS A 245 11.40 -13.22 4.58
CA HIS A 245 12.52 -13.64 5.43
C HIS A 245 12.49 -15.11 5.85
N ILE A 246 12.01 -15.98 4.94
CA ILE A 246 11.91 -17.42 5.19
C ILE A 246 13.27 -18.07 5.42
N LEU A 247 14.33 -17.67 4.70
CA LEU A 247 15.64 -18.30 4.82
C LEU A 247 16.25 -18.02 6.19
N GLN A 248 16.18 -16.78 6.66
CA GLN A 248 16.61 -16.41 8.01
C GLN A 248 15.82 -17.17 9.08
N SER A 249 14.49 -17.25 8.93
CA SER A 249 13.62 -17.95 9.88
C SER A 249 13.93 -19.45 9.98
N LEU A 250 14.15 -20.11 8.83
CA LEU A 250 14.47 -21.53 8.78
C LEU A 250 15.90 -21.83 9.26
N SER A 251 16.88 -20.98 8.93
CA SER A 251 18.26 -21.11 9.43
C SER A 251 18.27 -21.10 10.97
N HIS A 252 17.57 -20.14 11.58
CA HIS A 252 17.40 -20.07 13.03
C HIS A 252 16.64 -21.28 13.59
N ALA A 253 15.56 -21.72 12.92
CA ALA A 253 14.77 -22.87 13.37
C ALA A 253 15.61 -24.15 13.42
N TRP A 254 16.43 -24.41 12.40
CA TRP A 254 17.35 -25.55 12.37
C TRP A 254 18.36 -25.53 13.52
N GLU A 255 18.84 -24.35 13.90
CA GLU A 255 19.78 -24.19 15.01
C GLU A 255 19.13 -24.44 16.37
N ASN A 256 17.98 -23.81 16.60
CA ASN A 256 17.47 -23.62 17.96
C ASN A 256 16.21 -24.42 18.27
N LEU A 257 15.40 -24.74 17.25
CA LEU A 257 14.01 -25.19 17.45
C LEU A 257 13.75 -26.62 16.94
N LEU A 258 14.53 -27.10 15.98
CA LEU A 258 14.31 -28.40 15.32
C LEU A 258 15.26 -29.51 15.78
N LEU A 259 14.73 -30.74 15.82
CA LEU A 259 15.53 -31.96 15.94
C LEU A 259 16.40 -32.15 14.68
N GLY A 260 17.51 -32.87 14.81
CA GLY A 260 18.43 -33.09 13.68
C GLY A 260 17.84 -33.92 12.52
N ASP A 261 16.78 -34.69 12.79
CA ASP A 261 16.01 -35.49 11.84
C ASP A 261 14.59 -34.91 11.59
N ALA A 262 14.38 -33.63 11.93
CA ALA A 262 13.10 -32.96 11.72
C ALA A 262 12.74 -32.87 10.23
N HIS A 263 11.45 -32.81 9.95
CA HIS A 263 10.90 -32.58 8.62
C HIS A 263 10.37 -31.15 8.51
N ILE A 264 10.36 -30.60 7.30
CA ILE A 264 9.81 -29.27 7.01
C ILE A 264 8.80 -29.37 5.88
N VAL A 265 7.68 -28.67 6.01
CA VAL A 265 6.68 -28.48 4.96
C VAL A 265 6.54 -26.97 4.70
N PRO A 266 6.88 -26.47 3.49
CA PRO A 266 7.41 -27.23 2.34
C PRO A 266 8.83 -27.77 2.50
N GLN A 267 9.16 -28.84 1.77
CA GLN A 267 10.51 -29.41 1.75
C GLN A 267 11.46 -28.61 0.85
N LYS A 268 11.00 -28.15 -0.31
CA LYS A 268 11.83 -27.44 -1.29
C LYS A 268 11.04 -26.34 -1.97
N ALA A 269 11.76 -25.38 -2.55
CA ALA A 269 11.20 -24.40 -3.45
C ALA A 269 12.08 -24.18 -4.69
N GLU A 270 11.46 -23.80 -5.79
CA GLU A 270 12.14 -23.41 -7.02
C GLU A 270 11.47 -22.18 -7.62
N PHE A 271 12.25 -21.13 -7.85
CA PHE A 271 11.78 -19.91 -8.47
C PHE A 271 12.13 -19.88 -9.96
N PHE A 272 11.17 -19.48 -10.78
CA PHE A 272 11.27 -19.39 -12.22
C PHE A 272 11.10 -17.95 -12.70
N ILE A 273 11.71 -17.64 -13.84
CA ILE A 273 11.54 -16.37 -14.54
C ILE A 273 11.18 -16.60 -16.00
N MET A 274 10.49 -15.62 -16.58
CA MET A 274 10.23 -15.53 -18.01
C MET A 274 10.16 -14.06 -18.48
N GLY A 275 10.83 -13.76 -19.59
CA GLY A 275 10.67 -12.50 -20.32
C GLY A 275 9.34 -12.45 -21.07
N VAL A 276 8.65 -11.30 -20.98
CA VAL A 276 7.35 -11.04 -21.57
C VAL A 276 7.30 -9.74 -22.38
N ASP A 277 6.33 -9.66 -23.27
CA ASP A 277 5.90 -8.43 -23.97
C ASP A 277 4.47 -8.12 -23.56
N SER A 278 4.26 -7.02 -22.83
CA SER A 278 2.94 -6.45 -22.54
C SER A 278 3.04 -4.94 -22.47
N GLU A 279 2.24 -4.23 -23.27
CA GLU A 279 2.20 -2.77 -23.20
C GLU A 279 1.41 -2.30 -21.97
N PHE A 280 0.38 -3.05 -21.55
CA PHE A 280 -0.36 -2.71 -20.33
C PHE A 280 0.53 -2.81 -19.09
N LEU A 281 1.21 -3.94 -18.90
CA LEU A 281 2.09 -4.15 -17.75
C LEU A 281 3.22 -3.10 -17.72
N LYS A 282 3.89 -2.90 -18.86
CA LYS A 282 4.92 -1.87 -19.02
C LYS A 282 4.42 -0.48 -18.68
N SER A 283 3.20 -0.11 -19.07
CA SER A 283 2.63 1.22 -18.85
C SER A 283 2.42 1.58 -17.37
N LYS A 284 2.44 0.60 -16.46
CA LYS A 284 2.40 0.86 -15.02
C LYS A 284 3.71 1.43 -14.49
N TYR A 285 4.83 1.10 -15.12
CA TYR A 285 6.17 1.36 -14.59
C TYR A 285 7.02 2.25 -15.50
N GLN A 286 6.71 2.32 -16.80
CA GLN A 286 7.51 3.03 -17.79
C GLN A 286 6.65 3.98 -18.63
N LEU A 287 7.24 5.11 -19.02
CA LEU A 287 6.58 6.07 -19.89
C LEU A 287 6.39 5.51 -21.31
N CYS A 288 5.16 5.57 -21.82
CA CYS A 288 4.80 5.06 -23.13
C CYS A 288 5.47 5.84 -24.27
N GLN A 289 5.79 5.14 -25.37
CA GLN A 289 6.49 5.73 -26.51
C GLN A 289 5.71 6.89 -27.17
N ILE A 290 4.37 6.78 -27.21
CA ILE A 290 3.50 7.83 -27.75
C ILE A 290 3.68 9.13 -26.95
N THR A 291 3.71 9.04 -25.62
CA THR A 291 3.89 10.21 -24.76
C THR A 291 5.30 10.78 -24.87
N LYS A 292 6.32 9.93 -24.96
CA LYS A 292 7.69 10.38 -25.24
C LYS A 292 7.79 11.17 -26.55
N SER A 293 7.04 10.76 -27.57
CA SER A 293 6.97 11.46 -28.86
C SER A 293 6.29 12.82 -28.73
N ILE A 294 5.20 12.90 -27.97
CA ILE A 294 4.50 14.17 -27.68
C ILE A 294 5.41 15.16 -26.95
N LEU A 295 6.24 14.66 -26.02
CA LEU A 295 7.12 15.46 -25.18
C LEU A 295 8.52 15.69 -25.77
N ASN A 296 8.80 15.23 -27.00
CA ASN A 296 10.10 15.32 -27.67
C ASN A 296 11.29 14.68 -26.89
N ILE A 297 11.05 13.53 -26.25
CA ILE A 297 12.02 12.81 -25.41
C ILE A 297 12.11 11.31 -25.76
N CYS A 298 11.93 10.95 -27.03
CA CYS A 298 11.97 9.56 -27.52
C CYS A 298 13.27 8.81 -27.19
N HIS A 299 14.36 9.53 -26.92
CA HIS A 299 15.67 8.99 -26.58
C HIS A 299 15.84 8.65 -25.10
N LEU A 300 14.91 9.07 -24.22
CA LEU A 300 15.00 8.83 -22.78
C LEU A 300 14.30 7.53 -22.36
N HIS A 301 14.89 6.86 -21.38
CA HIS A 301 14.23 5.79 -20.60
C HIS A 301 13.69 6.44 -19.33
N VAL A 302 12.37 6.40 -19.15
CA VAL A 302 11.68 7.09 -18.05
C VAL A 302 10.85 6.06 -17.29
N HIS A 303 11.29 5.71 -16.09
CA HIS A 303 10.69 4.69 -15.24
C HIS A 303 10.23 5.31 -13.92
N ILE A 304 9.37 4.60 -13.20
CA ILE A 304 9.03 4.99 -11.83
C ILE A 304 10.25 4.94 -10.90
N ILE A 305 10.20 5.75 -9.84
CA ILE A 305 10.98 5.56 -8.61
C ILE A 305 10.49 4.27 -7.94
N ALA A 306 11.41 3.44 -7.45
CA ALA A 306 11.11 2.12 -6.93
C ALA A 306 11.26 1.98 -5.39
N ASP A 307 11.62 3.03 -4.64
CA ASP A 307 11.71 3.04 -3.16
C ASP A 307 12.23 1.74 -2.51
N ASP A 308 13.36 1.22 -3.01
CA ASP A 308 14.01 -0.05 -2.61
C ASP A 308 13.28 -1.36 -2.94
N GLU A 309 12.14 -1.31 -3.62
CA GLU A 309 11.46 -2.48 -4.17
C GLU A 309 12.18 -3.04 -5.40
N THR A 310 12.34 -4.36 -5.39
CA THR A 310 13.12 -5.10 -6.41
C THR A 310 12.23 -5.73 -7.49
N TYR A 311 10.96 -5.91 -7.16
CA TYR A 311 9.87 -6.37 -8.03
C TYR A 311 8.54 -5.85 -7.46
N ASP A 312 7.52 -5.78 -8.31
CA ASP A 312 6.13 -5.58 -7.90
C ASP A 312 5.37 -6.92 -7.88
N CYS A 313 4.17 -6.95 -7.33
CA CYS A 313 3.32 -8.14 -7.23
C CYS A 313 2.04 -7.92 -8.05
N ASP A 314 1.77 -8.78 -9.04
CA ASP A 314 0.61 -8.61 -9.90
C ASP A 314 -0.04 -9.94 -10.34
N ASP A 315 -1.35 -9.91 -10.57
CA ASP A 315 -2.13 -11.02 -11.12
C ASP A 315 -2.02 -11.02 -12.66
N VAL A 316 -0.80 -11.27 -13.15
CA VAL A 316 -0.45 -11.11 -14.57
C VAL A 316 -1.32 -11.94 -15.52
N GLN A 317 -1.90 -13.05 -15.03
CA GLN A 317 -2.85 -13.86 -15.79
C GLN A 317 -4.12 -13.11 -16.25
N LEU A 318 -4.45 -11.98 -15.61
CA LEU A 318 -5.63 -11.17 -15.96
C LEU A 318 -5.37 -10.32 -17.21
N TYR A 319 -4.11 -10.15 -17.61
CA TYR A 319 -3.72 -9.34 -18.75
C TYR A 319 -3.73 -10.15 -20.04
N LYS A 320 -4.61 -9.74 -20.96
CA LYS A 320 -4.81 -10.43 -22.24
C LYS A 320 -3.70 -10.14 -23.27
N ASP A 321 -2.93 -9.08 -23.08
CA ASP A 321 -1.88 -8.64 -24.01
C ASP A 321 -0.51 -9.24 -23.72
N ILE A 322 -0.35 -10.00 -22.62
CA ILE A 322 0.91 -10.67 -22.29
C ILE A 322 1.26 -11.70 -23.36
N LYS A 323 2.45 -11.55 -23.93
CA LYS A 323 3.10 -12.56 -24.75
C LYS A 323 4.32 -13.08 -24.01
N TYR A 324 4.34 -14.39 -23.78
CA TYR A 324 5.49 -15.11 -23.25
C TYR A 324 6.60 -15.22 -24.31
N MET A 325 7.70 -14.50 -24.14
CA MET A 325 8.73 -14.31 -25.17
C MET A 325 9.91 -15.28 -25.03
N THR A 326 10.08 -15.92 -23.88
CA THR A 326 11.19 -16.82 -23.57
C THR A 326 10.69 -18.13 -22.95
N GLU A 327 11.51 -19.17 -22.97
CA GLU A 327 11.26 -20.39 -22.19
C GLU A 327 11.32 -20.08 -20.68
N PRO A 328 10.52 -20.75 -19.82
CA PRO A 328 10.70 -20.64 -18.37
C PRO A 328 12.11 -21.06 -17.97
N GLN A 329 12.78 -20.26 -17.14
CA GLN A 329 14.09 -20.59 -16.63
C GLN A 329 14.08 -20.66 -15.10
N SER A 330 14.68 -21.71 -14.56
CA SER A 330 14.92 -21.87 -13.12
C SER A 330 16.01 -20.88 -12.69
N VAL A 331 15.71 -20.03 -11.71
CA VAL A 331 16.65 -19.04 -11.18
C VAL A 331 17.38 -19.62 -9.97
N ILE A 332 16.62 -20.14 -9.02
CA ILE A 332 17.12 -20.62 -7.74
C ILE A 332 16.28 -21.78 -7.25
N LYS A 333 16.96 -22.79 -6.72
CA LYS A 333 16.39 -23.93 -5.99
C LYS A 333 16.90 -23.88 -4.56
N VAL A 334 16.01 -24.15 -3.61
CA VAL A 334 16.35 -24.24 -2.20
C VAL A 334 15.76 -25.52 -1.62
N ASP A 335 16.59 -26.30 -0.96
CA ASP A 335 16.18 -27.43 -0.12
C ASP A 335 16.06 -26.95 1.32
N PHE A 336 14.83 -26.74 1.78
CA PHE A 336 14.57 -26.30 3.15
C PHE A 336 14.96 -27.37 4.18
N THR A 337 15.13 -28.63 3.75
CA THR A 337 15.57 -29.72 4.63
C THR A 337 17.08 -29.73 4.87
N ASP A 338 17.87 -28.95 4.11
CA ASP A 338 19.32 -28.83 4.26
C ASP A 338 19.71 -27.43 4.76
N LYS A 339 20.14 -27.36 6.03
CA LYS A 339 20.63 -26.14 6.65
C LYS A 339 21.79 -25.51 5.86
N ASN A 340 22.68 -26.31 5.26
CA ASN A 340 23.82 -25.77 4.53
C ASN A 340 23.37 -25.09 3.23
N ASP A 341 22.40 -25.65 2.52
CA ASP A 341 21.83 -25.03 1.32
C ASP A 341 21.12 -23.71 1.65
N ILE A 342 20.32 -23.68 2.73
CA ILE A 342 19.70 -22.44 3.24
C ILE A 342 20.77 -21.38 3.52
N ASN A 343 21.81 -21.73 4.29
CA ASN A 343 22.86 -20.79 4.66
C ASN A 343 23.69 -20.33 3.45
N GLU A 344 23.95 -21.21 2.49
CA GLU A 344 24.59 -20.83 1.23
C GLU A 344 23.76 -19.76 0.52
N LYS A 345 22.44 -19.94 0.42
CA LYS A 345 21.58 -18.98 -0.30
C LYS A 345 21.41 -17.67 0.45
N LEU A 346 21.36 -17.72 1.77
CA LEU A 346 21.22 -16.54 2.64
C LEU A 346 22.47 -15.64 2.63
N TYR A 347 23.67 -16.24 2.59
CA TYR A 347 24.93 -15.48 2.70
C TYR A 347 25.71 -15.35 1.38
N SER A 348 25.27 -16.00 0.30
CA SER A 348 25.93 -15.89 -1.01
C SER A 348 25.81 -14.48 -1.58
N THR A 349 26.93 -13.98 -2.10
CA THR A 349 27.00 -12.73 -2.87
C THR A 349 27.13 -12.97 -4.37
N LYS A 350 27.16 -14.24 -4.80
CA LYS A 350 27.31 -14.62 -6.21
C LYS A 350 25.98 -14.49 -6.96
N PRO A 351 25.99 -14.00 -8.21
CA PRO A 351 24.79 -13.97 -9.03
C PRO A 351 24.33 -15.38 -9.42
N TYR A 352 23.01 -15.57 -9.46
CA TYR A 352 22.36 -16.64 -10.20
C TYR A 352 22.25 -16.20 -11.65
N VAL A 353 23.03 -16.83 -12.54
CA VAL A 353 23.08 -16.48 -13.96
C VAL A 353 22.06 -17.30 -14.72
N VAL A 354 21.08 -16.62 -15.32
CA VAL A 354 19.98 -17.25 -16.03
C VAL A 354 20.15 -17.06 -17.53
N GLU A 355 20.27 -18.17 -18.27
CA GLU A 355 20.32 -18.16 -19.73
C GLU A 355 18.90 -18.20 -20.30
N ASN A 356 18.48 -17.12 -20.93
CA ASN A 356 17.16 -16.98 -21.53
C ASN A 356 17.22 -17.31 -23.02
N LYS A 357 16.28 -18.14 -23.49
CA LYS A 357 16.13 -18.50 -24.90
C LYS A 357 14.83 -17.95 -25.46
N VAL A 358 14.92 -17.20 -26.56
CA VAL A 358 13.80 -16.48 -27.16
C VAL A 358 12.94 -17.40 -28.04
N LEU A 359 11.63 -17.37 -27.80
CA LEU A 359 10.62 -18.19 -28.46
C LEU A 359 9.99 -17.54 -29.70
N LYS A 360 10.11 -16.22 -29.88
CA LYS A 360 9.53 -15.50 -31.02
C LYS A 360 10.18 -14.14 -31.24
N ASN A 361 10.13 -13.65 -32.48
CA ASN A 361 10.55 -12.29 -32.83
C ASN A 361 9.69 -11.25 -32.12
N GLY A 362 10.30 -10.17 -31.61
CA GLY A 362 9.58 -9.08 -31.00
C GLY A 362 10.43 -8.26 -30.04
N GLN A 363 9.85 -7.90 -28.90
CA GLN A 363 10.52 -7.22 -27.81
C GLN A 363 10.28 -7.95 -26.49
N ILE A 364 11.16 -7.80 -25.52
CA ILE A 364 10.96 -8.16 -24.13
C ILE A 364 10.96 -6.85 -23.37
N ASN A 365 9.88 -6.55 -22.64
CA ASN A 365 9.70 -5.26 -21.96
C ASN A 365 9.47 -5.38 -20.46
N SER A 366 9.34 -6.61 -19.94
CA SER A 366 9.26 -6.93 -18.52
C SER A 366 9.62 -8.40 -18.33
N TYR A 367 9.93 -8.79 -17.09
CA TYR A 367 10.07 -10.19 -16.70
C TYR A 367 9.10 -10.51 -15.58
N ILE A 368 8.49 -11.69 -15.66
CA ILE A 368 7.60 -12.19 -14.62
C ILE A 368 8.23 -13.41 -13.96
N GLY A 369 8.07 -13.52 -12.65
CA GLY A 369 8.56 -14.61 -11.84
C GLY A 369 7.45 -15.31 -11.06
N TRP A 370 7.66 -16.59 -10.79
CA TRP A 370 6.76 -17.44 -10.01
C TRP A 370 7.57 -18.57 -9.39
N PHE A 371 6.95 -19.40 -8.56
CA PHE A 371 7.63 -20.51 -7.92
C PHE A 371 6.80 -21.79 -7.89
N ASN A 372 7.52 -22.89 -7.65
CA ASN A 372 6.95 -24.16 -7.21
C ASN A 372 7.38 -24.42 -5.76
N LEU A 373 6.42 -24.74 -4.89
CA LEU A 373 6.67 -25.28 -3.55
C LEU A 373 6.46 -26.79 -3.58
N TYR A 374 7.51 -27.53 -3.27
CA TYR A 374 7.46 -28.97 -3.12
C TYR A 374 7.14 -29.26 -1.65
N LEU A 375 5.85 -29.38 -1.32
CA LEU A 375 5.39 -29.62 0.05
C LEU A 375 5.88 -30.97 0.58
N THR A 376 5.82 -31.98 -0.29
CA THR A 376 6.44 -33.30 -0.16
C THR A 376 6.93 -33.73 -1.54
N GLU A 377 7.60 -34.89 -1.64
CA GLU A 377 8.01 -35.46 -2.94
C GLU A 377 6.89 -35.53 -4.00
N ASN A 378 5.62 -35.70 -3.58
CA ASN A 378 4.48 -35.92 -4.49
C ASN A 378 3.43 -34.80 -4.45
N ILE A 379 3.61 -33.77 -3.62
CA ILE A 379 2.61 -32.70 -3.45
C ILE A 379 3.30 -31.38 -3.75
N ILE A 380 2.93 -30.76 -4.87
CA ILE A 380 3.55 -29.54 -5.37
C ILE A 380 2.47 -28.47 -5.54
N ILE A 381 2.75 -27.27 -5.04
CA ILE A 381 1.99 -26.07 -5.37
C ILE A 381 2.78 -25.29 -6.41
N THR A 382 2.13 -24.85 -7.48
CA THR A 382 2.72 -23.92 -8.44
C THR A 382 1.98 -22.58 -8.41
N THR A 383 2.73 -21.50 -8.61
CA THR A 383 2.20 -20.15 -8.88
C THR A 383 2.42 -19.74 -10.33
N ASP A 384 2.67 -20.67 -11.24
CA ASP A 384 2.81 -20.40 -12.68
C ASP A 384 1.52 -19.77 -13.23
N PRO A 385 1.57 -18.53 -13.78
CA PRO A 385 0.36 -17.84 -14.26
C PRO A 385 -0.32 -18.56 -15.44
N ARG A 386 0.39 -19.49 -16.10
CA ARG A 386 -0.12 -20.27 -17.24
C ARG A 386 -0.85 -21.53 -16.80
N ASP A 387 -0.61 -22.01 -15.57
CA ASP A 387 -1.27 -23.19 -15.04
C ASP A 387 -2.70 -22.86 -14.56
N LYS A 388 -3.67 -23.65 -15.03
CA LYS A 388 -5.08 -23.53 -14.65
C LYS A 388 -5.33 -24.00 -13.22
N ASN A 389 -4.48 -24.88 -12.71
CA ASN A 389 -4.52 -25.47 -11.36
C ASN A 389 -3.49 -24.83 -10.42
N ARG A 390 -2.96 -23.65 -10.75
CA ARG A 390 -2.10 -22.91 -9.83
C ARG A 390 -2.84 -22.49 -8.56
N ALA A 391 -2.07 -22.30 -7.49
CA ALA A 391 -2.55 -21.54 -6.35
C ALA A 391 -2.79 -20.07 -6.73
N LYS A 392 -3.86 -19.50 -6.19
CA LYS A 392 -4.32 -18.12 -6.42
C LYS A 392 -4.07 -17.19 -5.23
N ALA A 393 -3.58 -17.74 -4.12
CA ALA A 393 -3.15 -17.00 -2.94
C ALA A 393 -2.08 -15.97 -3.31
N TRP A 394 -1.06 -16.41 -4.04
CA TRP A 394 0.07 -15.58 -4.45
C TRP A 394 -0.09 -15.00 -5.85
N GLN A 395 0.45 -13.80 -6.01
CA GLN A 395 0.63 -13.13 -7.28
C GLN A 395 1.97 -13.52 -7.90
N GLN A 396 2.26 -13.01 -9.10
CA GLN A 396 3.57 -13.16 -9.75
C GLN A 396 4.44 -11.95 -9.46
N ALA A 397 5.74 -12.18 -9.30
CA ALA A 397 6.72 -11.11 -9.19
C ALA A 397 6.92 -10.47 -10.57
N VAL A 398 6.90 -9.14 -10.64
CA VAL A 398 7.09 -8.36 -11.87
C VAL A 398 8.38 -7.56 -11.75
N PHE A 399 9.38 -7.95 -12.52
CA PHE A 399 10.64 -7.21 -12.65
C PHE A 399 10.50 -6.21 -13.80
N PHE A 400 10.16 -4.99 -13.44
CA PHE A 400 9.79 -3.92 -14.38
C PHE A 400 10.93 -2.99 -14.76
N ASP A 401 12.03 -3.02 -14.00
CA ASP A 401 13.13 -2.06 -14.13
C ASP A 401 14.17 -2.46 -15.19
N SER A 402 13.68 -2.87 -16.36
CA SER A 402 14.49 -3.25 -17.53
C SER A 402 14.17 -2.35 -18.72
N VAL A 403 15.20 -2.03 -19.50
CA VAL A 403 15.01 -1.33 -20.77
C VAL A 403 14.49 -2.34 -21.80
N PRO A 404 13.43 -2.02 -22.58
CA PRO A 404 12.91 -2.95 -23.56
C PRO A 404 13.96 -3.44 -24.57
N ARG A 405 14.11 -4.75 -24.67
CA ARG A 405 15.09 -5.44 -25.52
C ARG A 405 14.42 -5.97 -26.78
N LYS A 406 14.93 -5.62 -27.96
CA LYS A 406 14.51 -6.26 -29.22
C LYS A 406 15.16 -7.63 -29.35
N VAL A 407 14.40 -8.63 -29.77
CA VAL A 407 14.85 -10.02 -29.86
C VAL A 407 14.32 -10.71 -31.12
N GLN A 408 15.08 -11.69 -31.60
CA GLN A 408 14.75 -12.61 -32.67
C GLN A 408 14.60 -14.04 -32.12
N LEU A 409 13.84 -14.86 -32.83
CA LEU A 409 13.65 -16.28 -32.52
C LEU A 409 15.01 -16.97 -32.39
N ASN A 410 15.17 -17.75 -31.31
CA ASN A 410 16.39 -18.45 -30.93
C ASN A 410 17.57 -17.58 -30.44
N ASP A 411 17.39 -16.26 -30.29
CA ASP A 411 18.36 -15.45 -29.57
C ASP A 411 18.54 -15.99 -28.14
N THR A 412 19.77 -15.95 -27.62
CA THR A 412 20.08 -16.23 -26.23
C THR A 412 20.75 -15.04 -25.56
N PHE A 413 20.45 -14.83 -24.28
CA PHE A 413 21.08 -13.79 -23.47
C PHE A 413 21.00 -14.14 -21.99
N THR A 414 21.88 -13.56 -21.19
CA THR A 414 21.96 -13.85 -19.75
C THR A 414 21.42 -12.70 -18.91
N ILE A 415 20.77 -13.04 -17.80
CA ILE A 415 20.35 -12.09 -16.75
C ILE A 415 20.92 -12.56 -15.42
N ASP A 416 21.37 -11.63 -14.59
CA ASP A 416 21.80 -11.94 -13.23
C ASP A 416 20.69 -11.68 -12.23
N PHE A 417 20.54 -12.62 -11.30
CA PHE A 417 19.71 -12.46 -10.11
C PHE A 417 20.56 -12.53 -8.84
N PHE A 418 20.17 -11.77 -7.83
CA PHE A 418 20.80 -11.75 -6.51
C PHE A 418 19.74 -11.83 -5.42
N LEU A 419 20.09 -12.35 -4.25
CA LEU A 419 19.29 -12.17 -3.04
C LEU A 419 19.88 -11.02 -2.24
N LYS A 420 19.27 -9.83 -2.34
CA LYS A 420 19.69 -8.65 -1.55
C LYS A 420 18.71 -8.51 -0.39
N SER A 421 19.18 -8.70 0.84
CA SER A 421 18.32 -8.71 2.03
C SER A 421 17.12 -9.66 1.87
N GLU A 422 17.39 -10.86 1.33
CA GLU A 422 16.39 -11.88 1.00
C GLU A 422 15.34 -11.49 -0.05
N LYS A 423 15.46 -10.34 -0.72
CA LYS A 423 14.64 -10.02 -1.90
C LYS A 423 15.38 -10.36 -3.19
N LEU A 424 14.71 -11.08 -4.10
CA LEU A 424 15.25 -11.35 -5.43
C LEU A 424 15.40 -10.04 -6.22
N THR A 425 16.62 -9.73 -6.62
CA THR A 425 16.94 -8.53 -7.39
C THR A 425 17.46 -8.92 -8.76
N MET A 426 16.81 -8.43 -9.81
CA MET A 426 17.26 -8.60 -11.19
C MET A 426 18.27 -7.51 -11.57
N LYS A 427 19.35 -7.89 -12.24
CA LYS A 427 20.30 -6.97 -12.84
C LYS A 427 20.64 -7.42 -14.25
N GLU A 428 20.40 -6.55 -15.23
CA GLU A 428 20.89 -6.77 -16.58
C GLU A 428 22.37 -6.33 -16.66
N ARG A 429 23.24 -7.21 -17.20
CA ARG A 429 24.69 -6.94 -17.31
C ARG A 429 25.05 -5.85 -18.33
N ASP A 430 24.20 -5.64 -19.32
CA ASP A 430 24.56 -4.93 -20.56
C ASP A 430 23.84 -3.59 -20.75
N HIS A 431 23.31 -2.96 -19.70
CA HIS A 431 22.59 -1.69 -19.84
C HIS A 431 23.39 -0.48 -19.32
N PRO A 432 24.10 0.25 -20.23
CA PRO A 432 24.79 1.50 -19.90
C PRO A 432 23.86 2.73 -19.88
N PHE A 433 22.55 2.55 -20.06
CA PHE A 433 21.62 3.67 -20.21
C PHE A 433 21.20 4.25 -18.87
N GLU A 434 21.29 5.56 -18.75
CA GLU A 434 20.76 6.30 -17.61
C GLU A 434 19.22 6.28 -17.66
N ILE A 435 18.60 5.61 -16.69
CA ILE A 435 17.14 5.59 -16.50
C ILE A 435 16.75 6.83 -15.70
N MET A 436 15.96 7.71 -16.31
CA MET A 436 15.35 8.84 -15.63
C MET A 436 14.20 8.35 -14.75
N ARG A 437 14.21 8.75 -13.48
CA ARG A 437 13.22 8.38 -12.49
C ARG A 437 12.16 9.46 -12.34
N VAL A 438 10.92 9.06 -12.13
CA VAL A 438 9.78 9.94 -11.84
C VAL A 438 8.81 9.24 -10.90
N SER A 439 7.92 9.99 -10.26
CA SER A 439 6.88 9.45 -9.42
C SER A 439 5.89 8.57 -10.21
N PRO A 440 5.27 7.56 -9.55
CA PRO A 440 4.16 6.81 -10.14
C PRO A 440 3.00 7.70 -10.60
N GLU A 441 2.75 8.81 -9.90
CA GLU A 441 1.77 9.85 -10.27
C GLU A 441 2.03 10.40 -11.67
N THR A 442 3.27 10.81 -11.93
CA THR A 442 3.68 11.36 -13.22
C THR A 442 3.55 10.33 -14.34
N ILE A 443 3.95 9.07 -14.11
CA ILE A 443 3.82 8.00 -15.11
C ILE A 443 2.35 7.71 -15.43
N ARG A 444 1.50 7.49 -14.41
CA ARG A 444 0.08 7.18 -14.62
C ARG A 444 -0.64 8.31 -15.33
N PHE A 445 -0.39 9.56 -14.92
CA PHE A 445 -0.94 10.74 -15.58
C PHE A 445 -0.54 10.81 -17.06
N LEU A 446 0.75 10.62 -17.36
CA LEU A 446 1.29 10.74 -18.72
C LEU A 446 0.99 9.53 -19.62
N ASN A 447 0.68 8.37 -19.05
CA ASN A 447 0.29 7.20 -19.83
C ASN A 447 -1.20 7.14 -20.16
N ASP A 448 -2.04 7.98 -19.53
CA ASP A 448 -3.43 8.16 -19.93
C ASP A 448 -3.54 9.00 -21.22
N THR A 449 -3.36 8.34 -22.36
CA THR A 449 -3.41 9.00 -23.67
C THR A 449 -4.76 9.64 -24.00
N VAL A 450 -5.85 9.18 -23.39
CA VAL A 450 -7.19 9.77 -23.57
C VAL A 450 -7.23 11.11 -22.86
N TYR A 451 -6.77 11.14 -21.61
CA TYR A 451 -6.68 12.36 -20.83
C TYR A 451 -5.71 13.38 -21.44
N LEU A 452 -4.54 12.95 -21.95
CA LEU A 452 -3.61 13.86 -22.64
C LEU A 452 -4.24 14.52 -23.87
N LYS A 453 -4.99 13.75 -24.67
CA LYS A 453 -5.71 14.29 -25.85
C LYS A 453 -6.77 15.29 -25.42
N MET A 454 -7.50 15.01 -24.34
CA MET A 454 -8.49 15.91 -23.78
C MET A 454 -7.85 17.23 -23.35
N ILE A 455 -6.78 17.19 -22.55
CA ILE A 455 -6.03 18.40 -22.13
C ILE A 455 -5.59 19.22 -23.34
N LYS A 456 -4.99 18.56 -24.35
CA LYS A 456 -4.55 19.24 -25.58
C LYS A 456 -5.71 19.90 -26.32
N SER A 457 -6.88 19.27 -26.36
CA SER A 457 -8.07 19.83 -27.01
C SER A 457 -8.60 21.09 -26.31
N CYS A 458 -8.45 21.19 -24.98
CA CYS A 458 -8.86 22.37 -24.22
C CYS A 458 -8.02 23.61 -24.54
N VAL A 459 -6.73 23.45 -24.91
CA VAL A 459 -5.79 24.56 -25.13
C VAL A 459 -6.31 25.57 -26.16
N ALA A 460 -6.84 25.09 -27.30
CA ALA A 460 -7.33 25.97 -28.35
C ALA A 460 -8.53 26.82 -27.88
N MET A 461 -9.49 26.19 -27.20
CA MET A 461 -10.66 26.88 -26.65
C MET A 461 -10.27 27.86 -25.56
N THR A 462 -9.33 27.50 -24.69
CA THR A 462 -8.83 28.40 -23.66
C THR A 462 -8.13 29.61 -24.26
N CYS A 463 -7.31 29.45 -25.31
CA CYS A 463 -6.70 30.59 -26.00
C CYS A 463 -7.74 31.57 -26.58
N ILE A 464 -8.83 31.05 -27.16
CA ILE A 464 -9.93 31.90 -27.67
C ILE A 464 -10.59 32.65 -26.52
N SER A 465 -10.96 31.95 -25.43
CA SER A 465 -11.62 32.55 -24.28
C SER A 465 -10.76 33.60 -23.58
N LEU A 466 -9.48 33.30 -23.33
CA LEU A 466 -8.55 34.23 -22.70
C LEU A 466 -8.18 35.39 -23.62
N GLY A 467 -8.08 35.15 -24.93
CA GLY A 467 -7.77 36.18 -25.92
C GLY A 467 -8.84 37.27 -26.04
N GLN A 468 -10.08 36.98 -25.64
CA GLN A 468 -11.14 37.99 -25.50
C GLN A 468 -10.92 38.90 -24.27
N MET A 469 -10.12 38.47 -23.29
CA MET A 469 -9.88 39.18 -22.04
C MET A 469 -8.54 39.91 -22.04
N THR A 470 -7.48 39.26 -22.54
CA THR A 470 -6.13 39.80 -22.53
C THR A 470 -5.24 39.11 -23.58
N GLU A 471 -4.11 39.74 -23.91
CA GLU A 471 -3.10 39.10 -24.74
C GLU A 471 -2.49 37.89 -24.02
N LEU A 472 -2.21 36.82 -24.77
CA LEU A 472 -1.57 35.62 -24.21
C LEU A 472 -0.24 35.96 -23.51
N SER A 473 0.50 36.95 -24.01
CA SER A 473 1.74 37.47 -23.42
C SER A 473 1.59 37.98 -21.97
N GLN A 474 0.36 38.22 -21.50
CA GLN A 474 0.02 38.67 -20.15
C GLN A 474 -0.59 37.57 -19.26
N VAL A 475 -0.90 36.40 -19.84
CA VAL A 475 -1.56 35.30 -19.16
C VAL A 475 -0.61 34.59 -18.18
N ASN A 476 -1.01 34.54 -16.91
CA ASN A 476 -0.37 33.73 -15.87
C ASN A 476 -1.20 32.49 -15.58
N ILE A 477 -0.57 31.32 -15.53
CA ILE A 477 -1.22 30.02 -15.28
C ILE A 477 -0.60 29.36 -14.07
N ILE A 478 -1.44 28.64 -13.32
CA ILE A 478 -1.00 27.63 -12.38
C ILE A 478 -1.53 26.26 -12.79
N ASP A 479 -0.64 25.28 -12.88
CA ASP A 479 -0.91 23.90 -13.27
C ASP A 479 -0.34 22.94 -12.23
N LEU A 480 -1.21 22.47 -11.34
CA LEU A 480 -0.90 21.60 -10.20
C LEU A 480 -1.26 20.13 -10.49
N ASN A 481 -1.15 19.69 -11.75
CA ASN A 481 -1.23 18.29 -12.10
C ASN A 481 0.12 17.57 -11.84
N PRO A 482 0.14 16.22 -11.73
CA PRO A 482 1.38 15.43 -11.59
C PRO A 482 2.45 15.71 -12.64
N PHE A 483 2.02 16.15 -13.84
CA PHE A 483 2.89 16.78 -14.83
C PHE A 483 2.14 17.97 -15.44
N PRO A 484 2.76 19.15 -15.60
CA PRO A 484 2.08 20.35 -16.06
C PRO A 484 1.88 20.37 -17.59
N LEU A 485 1.17 19.37 -18.13
CA LEU A 485 0.98 19.22 -19.58
C LEU A 485 0.18 20.38 -20.18
N TYR A 486 -0.80 20.88 -19.45
CA TYR A 486 -1.58 22.03 -19.90
C TYR A 486 -0.72 23.30 -19.92
N GLY A 487 0.04 23.53 -18.84
CA GLY A 487 1.04 24.59 -18.77
C GLY A 487 2.09 24.50 -19.87
N PHE A 488 2.58 23.30 -20.17
CA PHE A 488 3.52 23.02 -21.26
C PHE A 488 2.97 23.50 -22.62
N TYR A 489 1.75 23.12 -22.98
CA TYR A 489 1.14 23.59 -24.23
C TYR A 489 0.87 25.10 -24.22
N MET A 490 0.48 25.68 -23.10
CA MET A 490 0.24 27.12 -23.00
C MET A 490 1.54 27.94 -23.10
N LEU A 491 2.67 27.43 -22.59
CA LEU A 491 3.99 28.04 -22.82
C LEU A 491 4.34 28.09 -24.30
N GLN A 492 4.02 27.04 -25.08
CA GLN A 492 4.17 27.07 -26.55
C GLN A 492 3.31 28.14 -27.23
N ARG A 493 2.21 28.56 -26.57
CA ARG A 493 1.34 29.65 -27.04
C ARG A 493 1.80 31.03 -26.58
N GLY A 494 2.92 31.12 -25.86
CA GLY A 494 3.55 32.39 -25.50
C GLY A 494 3.01 33.05 -24.23
N ILE A 495 2.49 32.27 -23.27
CA ILE A 495 2.03 32.84 -21.98
C ILE A 495 3.13 33.58 -21.22
N LYS A 496 2.72 34.42 -20.27
CA LYS A 496 3.62 35.22 -19.42
C LYS A 496 4.39 34.36 -18.43
N SER A 497 3.68 33.54 -17.66
CA SER A 497 4.27 32.71 -16.61
C SER A 497 3.46 31.45 -16.31
N LEU A 498 4.17 30.41 -15.89
CA LEU A 498 3.64 29.15 -15.41
C LEU A 498 4.15 28.89 -13.98
N VAL A 499 3.25 28.62 -13.06
CA VAL A 499 3.56 27.97 -11.79
C VAL A 499 3.12 26.52 -11.87
N CYS A 500 4.00 25.57 -11.58
CA CYS A 500 3.64 24.15 -11.59
C CYS A 500 4.18 23.40 -10.38
N TYR A 501 3.74 22.16 -10.23
CA TYR A 501 4.09 21.29 -9.11
C TYR A 501 4.91 20.09 -9.57
N ALA A 502 5.85 19.69 -8.72
CA ALA A 502 6.62 18.45 -8.80
C ALA A 502 6.55 17.76 -7.45
N LYS A 503 6.08 16.51 -7.39
CA LYS A 503 5.99 15.76 -6.13
C LYS A 503 7.36 15.51 -5.53
N THR A 504 8.33 15.14 -6.37
CA THR A 504 9.71 14.84 -5.96
C THR A 504 10.72 15.73 -6.70
N HIS A 505 11.97 15.74 -6.21
CA HIS A 505 13.08 16.35 -6.94
C HIS A 505 13.33 15.68 -8.31
N HIS A 506 13.06 14.38 -8.41
CA HIS A 506 13.12 13.64 -9.66
C HIS A 506 12.06 14.12 -10.67
N ASP A 507 10.83 14.36 -10.23
CA ASP A 507 9.78 14.94 -11.09
C ASP A 507 10.15 16.34 -11.57
N LYS A 508 10.76 17.15 -10.68
CA LYS A 508 11.27 18.48 -11.07
C LYS A 508 12.31 18.36 -12.19
N LEU A 509 13.30 17.48 -12.03
CA LEU A 509 14.34 17.26 -13.03
C LEU A 509 13.74 16.77 -14.36
N PHE A 510 12.73 15.91 -14.31
CA PHE A 510 12.01 15.45 -15.49
C PHE A 510 11.26 16.59 -16.20
N ILE A 511 10.55 17.45 -15.46
CA ILE A 511 9.90 18.65 -16.02
C ILE A 511 10.93 19.55 -16.70
N GLU A 512 12.04 19.86 -16.04
CA GLU A 512 13.13 20.69 -16.58
C GLU A 512 13.73 20.07 -17.85
N THR A 513 13.92 18.75 -17.86
CA THR A 513 14.43 18.01 -19.04
C THR A 513 13.47 18.11 -20.22
N VAL A 514 12.18 17.83 -20.00
CA VAL A 514 11.15 17.92 -21.05
C VAL A 514 11.03 19.36 -21.58
N PHE A 515 11.04 20.35 -20.69
CA PHE A 515 10.92 21.75 -21.08
C PHE A 515 12.14 22.23 -21.86
N GLY A 516 13.34 21.79 -21.45
CA GLY A 516 14.59 22.04 -22.17
C GLY A 516 14.60 21.42 -23.57
N ALA A 517 14.15 20.16 -23.70
CA ALA A 517 14.03 19.46 -24.99
C ALA A 517 13.03 20.12 -25.95
N ASN A 518 12.16 21.00 -25.45
CA ASN A 518 11.18 21.76 -26.24
C ASN A 518 11.49 23.27 -26.26
N HIS A 519 12.70 23.68 -25.87
CA HIS A 519 13.18 25.07 -25.89
C HIS A 519 12.27 26.07 -25.15
N MET A 520 11.67 25.65 -24.03
CA MET A 520 10.83 26.53 -23.21
C MET A 520 11.69 27.55 -22.45
N ASP A 521 11.18 28.78 -22.30
CA ASP A 521 11.84 29.80 -21.49
C ASP A 521 11.62 29.54 -19.98
N MET A 522 12.60 28.89 -19.36
CA MET A 522 12.55 28.52 -17.94
C MET A 522 12.44 29.72 -17.00
N ARG A 523 12.78 30.95 -17.43
CA ARG A 523 12.58 32.17 -16.61
C ARG A 523 11.10 32.46 -16.36
N LYS A 524 10.21 31.91 -17.19
CA LYS A 524 8.75 32.02 -17.04
C LYS A 524 8.16 30.93 -16.16
N VAL A 525 8.94 29.94 -15.75
CA VAL A 525 8.46 28.74 -15.07
C VAL A 525 8.91 28.75 -13.61
N SER A 526 7.96 28.53 -12.69
CA SER A 526 8.23 28.35 -11.26
C SER A 526 7.74 26.96 -10.85
N ILE A 527 8.65 26.09 -10.42
CA ILE A 527 8.34 24.71 -10.02
C ILE A 527 8.32 24.62 -8.49
N LEU A 528 7.16 24.34 -7.92
CA LEU A 528 6.97 23.99 -6.52
C LEU A 528 7.37 22.53 -6.32
N VAL A 529 8.14 22.21 -5.28
CA VAL A 529 8.66 20.86 -5.05
C VAL A 529 8.23 20.33 -3.69
N GLY A 530 7.75 19.09 -3.66
CA GLY A 530 7.34 18.41 -2.43
C GLY A 530 6.17 19.11 -1.74
N GLU A 531 6.13 19.02 -0.42
CA GLU A 531 4.98 19.47 0.39
C GLU A 531 5.29 20.73 1.23
N THR A 532 6.46 21.33 1.06
CA THR A 532 6.94 22.43 1.92
C THR A 532 6.35 23.80 1.62
N TRP A 533 5.51 23.90 0.58
CA TRP A 533 4.87 25.14 0.18
C TRP A 533 3.46 25.26 0.78
N SER A 534 3.01 26.49 0.99
CA SER A 534 1.72 26.78 1.61
C SER A 534 0.97 27.85 0.82
N GLN A 535 -0.23 28.21 1.28
CA GLN A 535 -1.00 29.34 0.75
C GLN A 535 -0.16 30.63 0.62
N ARG A 536 0.81 30.84 1.52
CA ARG A 536 1.70 32.02 1.51
C ARG A 536 2.63 32.05 0.29
N THR A 537 2.96 30.91 -0.30
CA THR A 537 3.87 30.79 -1.45
C THR A 537 3.38 31.56 -2.67
N PHE A 538 2.06 31.72 -2.81
CA PHE A 538 1.44 32.40 -3.95
C PHE A 538 1.38 33.93 -3.80
N GLY A 539 1.56 34.45 -2.57
CA GLY A 539 1.56 35.88 -2.28
C GLY A 539 0.28 36.57 -2.74
N ASN A 540 0.43 37.65 -3.51
CA ASN A 540 -0.69 38.40 -4.11
C ASN A 540 -0.82 38.17 -5.63
N LYS A 541 -0.16 37.13 -6.17
CA LYS A 541 -0.17 36.86 -7.62
C LYS A 541 -1.58 36.52 -8.09
N LYS A 542 -1.94 36.97 -9.29
CA LYS A 542 -3.24 36.67 -9.91
C LYS A 542 -3.06 35.78 -11.13
N PHE A 543 -3.93 34.79 -11.27
CA PHE A 543 -3.89 33.79 -12.33
C PHE A 543 -5.15 33.87 -13.20
N HIS A 544 -4.94 33.64 -14.49
CA HIS A 544 -6.00 33.59 -15.50
C HIS A 544 -6.57 32.18 -15.61
N VAL A 545 -5.71 31.17 -15.36
CA VAL A 545 -6.10 29.76 -15.32
C VAL A 545 -5.50 29.10 -14.09
N ILE A 546 -6.32 28.34 -13.39
CA ILE A 546 -5.94 27.51 -12.25
C ILE A 546 -6.38 26.09 -12.55
N PHE A 547 -5.43 25.20 -12.83
CA PHE A 547 -5.69 23.78 -13.06
C PHE A 547 -5.14 22.98 -11.87
N VAL A 548 -6.02 22.31 -11.14
CA VAL A 548 -5.65 21.50 -9.97
C VAL A 548 -6.16 20.09 -10.13
N ASN A 549 -5.28 19.10 -9.98
CA ASN A 549 -5.69 17.72 -9.80
C ASN A 549 -5.97 17.48 -8.31
N SER A 550 -7.23 17.23 -7.95
CA SER A 550 -7.63 16.93 -6.57
C SER A 550 -7.93 15.44 -6.36
N LEU A 551 -7.46 14.58 -7.25
CA LEU A 551 -7.59 13.13 -7.15
C LEU A 551 -6.20 12.51 -7.03
N ASP A 552 -6.06 11.59 -6.09
CA ASP A 552 -4.84 10.81 -5.95
C ASP A 552 -4.81 9.61 -6.91
N LEU A 553 -3.75 8.81 -6.81
CA LEU A 553 -3.54 7.63 -7.64
C LEU A 553 -4.54 6.49 -7.40
N CYS A 554 -5.17 6.46 -6.23
CA CYS A 554 -6.13 5.44 -5.84
C CYS A 554 -7.56 5.86 -6.23
N GLY A 555 -7.74 7.07 -6.74
CA GLY A 555 -9.04 7.64 -7.10
C GLY A 555 -9.73 8.33 -5.92
N ASP A 556 -9.05 8.48 -4.79
CA ASP A 556 -9.54 9.21 -3.63
C ASP A 556 -9.36 10.73 -3.84
N ILE A 557 -10.15 11.50 -3.09
CA ILE A 557 -10.00 12.96 -3.08
C ILE A 557 -8.77 13.33 -2.27
N ASP A 558 -7.81 13.98 -2.93
CA ASP A 558 -6.69 14.64 -2.26
C ASP A 558 -7.21 15.91 -1.56
N TYR A 559 -7.37 15.83 -0.24
CA TYR A 559 -7.88 16.94 0.56
C TYR A 559 -6.97 18.15 0.55
N GLN A 560 -5.65 17.96 0.51
CA GLN A 560 -4.69 19.06 0.49
C GLN A 560 -4.80 19.85 -0.80
N PHE A 561 -4.76 19.16 -1.95
CA PHE A 561 -4.91 19.81 -3.25
C PHE A 561 -6.31 20.38 -3.44
N LYS A 562 -7.36 19.74 -2.90
CA LYS A 562 -8.71 20.30 -2.87
C LYS A 562 -8.74 21.64 -2.11
N GLU A 563 -8.20 21.71 -0.90
CA GLU A 563 -8.19 22.94 -0.09
C GLU A 563 -7.36 24.05 -0.75
N ILE A 564 -6.20 23.71 -1.27
CA ILE A 564 -5.34 24.63 -2.00
C ILE A 564 -6.04 25.14 -3.26
N GLY A 565 -6.69 24.26 -4.02
CA GLY A 565 -7.47 24.63 -5.19
C GLY A 565 -8.62 25.58 -4.85
N GLN A 566 -9.37 25.32 -3.78
CA GLN A 566 -10.43 26.20 -3.30
C GLN A 566 -9.91 27.57 -2.85
N TYR A 567 -8.80 27.59 -2.11
CA TYR A 567 -8.14 28.82 -1.70
C TYR A 567 -7.72 29.66 -2.91
N LEU A 568 -7.01 29.05 -3.85
CA LEU A 568 -6.54 29.68 -5.08
C LEU A 568 -7.70 30.21 -5.93
N LYS A 569 -8.77 29.43 -6.09
CA LYS A 569 -9.99 29.84 -6.79
C LYS A 569 -10.60 31.10 -6.17
N LYS A 570 -10.67 31.16 -4.83
CA LYS A 570 -11.30 32.27 -4.11
C LYS A 570 -10.46 33.54 -4.09
N THR A 571 -9.14 33.40 -4.00
CA THR A 571 -8.25 34.53 -3.66
C THR A 571 -7.28 34.92 -4.77
N HIS A 572 -6.96 34.03 -5.71
CA HIS A 572 -5.93 34.24 -6.72
C HIS A 572 -6.47 34.19 -8.17
N LEU A 573 -7.65 33.63 -8.41
CA LEU A 573 -8.28 33.67 -9.73
C LEU A 573 -8.76 35.08 -10.05
N ILE A 574 -8.49 35.57 -11.26
CA ILE A 574 -9.06 36.82 -11.75
C ILE A 574 -10.56 36.65 -12.07
N GLU A 575 -11.27 37.77 -12.13
CA GLU A 575 -12.63 37.78 -12.67
C GLU A 575 -12.62 37.32 -14.14
N GLY A 576 -13.53 36.42 -14.50
CA GLY A 576 -13.55 35.76 -15.81
C GLY A 576 -12.49 34.66 -16.00
N GLY A 577 -11.57 34.46 -15.04
CA GLY A 577 -10.57 33.41 -15.09
C GLY A 577 -11.17 31.99 -15.08
N LEU A 578 -10.39 31.02 -15.56
CA LEU A 578 -10.81 29.63 -15.67
C LEU A 578 -10.26 28.78 -14.52
N PHE A 579 -11.14 28.04 -13.85
CA PHE A 579 -10.76 27.02 -12.87
C PHE A 579 -11.03 25.64 -13.47
N MET A 580 -10.01 24.77 -13.48
CA MET A 580 -10.02 23.46 -14.12
C MET A 580 -9.65 22.36 -13.11
N PRO A 581 -10.38 21.23 -13.08
CA PRO A 581 -11.69 21.04 -13.72
C PRO A 581 -12.75 21.98 -13.12
N SER A 582 -13.73 22.40 -13.92
CA SER A 582 -14.80 23.29 -13.44
C SER A 582 -15.76 22.60 -12.48
N THR A 583 -16.01 21.31 -12.73
CA THR A 583 -16.84 20.42 -11.91
C THR A 583 -16.22 19.02 -11.86
N VAL A 584 -16.45 18.32 -10.76
CA VAL A 584 -16.11 16.89 -10.59
C VAL A 584 -17.38 16.19 -10.14
N THR A 585 -17.75 15.11 -10.82
CA THR A 585 -18.94 14.31 -10.50
C THR A 585 -18.50 12.90 -10.14
N LEU A 586 -18.81 12.47 -8.92
CA LEU A 586 -18.60 11.09 -8.51
C LEU A 586 -19.75 10.24 -9.06
N MET A 587 -19.41 9.14 -9.74
CA MET A 587 -20.37 8.17 -10.26
C MET A 587 -20.13 6.82 -9.59
N GLY A 588 -21.20 6.17 -9.14
CA GLY A 588 -21.16 4.83 -8.56
C GLY A 588 -22.05 3.87 -9.35
N GLN A 589 -21.60 2.62 -9.48
CA GLN A 589 -22.37 1.55 -10.10
C GLN A 589 -22.33 0.31 -9.21
N ILE A 590 -23.49 -0.31 -8.99
CA ILE A 590 -23.56 -1.61 -8.32
C ILE A 590 -23.06 -2.67 -9.31
N VAL A 591 -22.08 -3.46 -8.87
CA VAL A 591 -21.46 -4.52 -9.67
C VAL A 591 -21.51 -5.84 -8.90
N SER A 592 -21.50 -6.95 -9.64
CA SER A 592 -21.23 -8.29 -9.10
C SER A 592 -19.83 -8.70 -9.55
N SER A 593 -18.96 -9.05 -8.61
CA SER A 593 -17.56 -9.37 -8.89
C SER A 593 -17.02 -10.42 -7.91
N ASP A 594 -16.88 -11.65 -8.40
CA ASP A 594 -16.29 -12.75 -7.63
C ASP A 594 -14.88 -12.41 -7.11
N TRP A 595 -14.11 -11.62 -7.89
CA TRP A 595 -12.76 -11.21 -7.48
C TRP A 595 -12.81 -10.27 -6.27
N LEU A 596 -13.72 -9.30 -6.24
CA LEU A 596 -13.90 -8.40 -5.10
C LEU A 596 -14.37 -9.17 -3.86
N ASP A 597 -15.23 -10.17 -4.04
CA ASP A 597 -15.68 -10.98 -2.91
C ASP A 597 -14.54 -11.81 -2.33
N VAL A 598 -13.73 -12.48 -3.17
CA VAL A 598 -12.62 -13.34 -2.72
C VAL A 598 -11.54 -12.58 -1.95
N ILE A 599 -11.33 -11.29 -2.22
CA ILE A 599 -10.33 -10.47 -1.51
C ILE A 599 -10.89 -9.76 -0.26
N ASN A 600 -12.21 -9.80 -0.03
CA ASN A 600 -12.86 -9.10 1.07
C ASN A 600 -13.68 -9.99 2.00
N ARG A 601 -13.94 -11.24 1.62
CA ARG A 601 -14.75 -12.20 2.37
C ARG A 601 -14.14 -13.58 2.31
N VAL A 602 -14.21 -14.30 3.43
CA VAL A 602 -13.84 -15.72 3.50
C VAL A 602 -15.07 -16.58 3.20
N TYR A 603 -14.90 -17.61 2.38
CA TYR A 603 -15.94 -18.60 2.12
C TYR A 603 -15.64 -19.93 2.82
N ASP A 604 -16.51 -20.35 3.72
CA ASP A 604 -16.35 -21.57 4.54
C ASP A 604 -16.06 -22.82 3.69
N GLN A 605 -16.71 -22.96 2.54
CA GLN A 605 -16.51 -24.08 1.61
C GLN A 605 -15.08 -24.18 1.03
N ASN A 606 -14.26 -23.15 1.17
CA ASN A 606 -12.87 -23.11 0.73
C ASN A 606 -11.89 -23.53 1.84
N ILE A 607 -12.39 -23.63 3.07
CA ILE A 607 -11.66 -23.99 4.26
C ILE A 607 -12.15 -25.36 4.72
N PHE A 608 -11.30 -26.37 4.59
CA PHE A 608 -11.65 -27.73 4.98
C PHE A 608 -11.56 -27.96 6.50
N VAL A 609 -12.28 -27.17 7.28
CA VAL A 609 -12.34 -27.30 8.74
C VAL A 609 -13.54 -28.17 9.13
N ILE A 610 -13.37 -28.97 10.18
CA ILE A 610 -14.43 -29.76 10.80
C ILE A 610 -15.39 -28.79 11.52
N ILE A 611 -16.30 -28.16 10.77
CA ILE A 611 -17.50 -27.60 11.39
C ILE A 611 -18.40 -28.80 11.65
N GLN A 612 -18.37 -29.35 12.86
CA GLN A 612 -19.52 -30.14 13.32
C GLN A 612 -20.71 -29.17 13.31
N HIS A 613 -21.58 -29.31 12.32
CA HIS A 613 -22.81 -28.54 12.18
C HIS A 613 -23.57 -28.51 13.50
N TYR A 614 -23.49 -27.39 14.21
CA TYR A 614 -24.53 -26.93 15.10
C TYR A 614 -24.88 -25.51 14.67
N SER A 615 -26.10 -25.40 14.16
CA SER A 615 -26.83 -24.21 13.72
C SER A 615 -26.33 -22.89 14.31
N LEU A 616 -25.59 -22.10 13.51
CA LEU A 616 -25.41 -20.66 13.73
C LEU A 616 -26.68 -19.92 13.28
N ASN A 617 -27.75 -20.06 14.06
CA ASN A 617 -28.67 -18.95 14.23
C ASN A 617 -28.10 -18.10 15.37
N TYR A 618 -28.11 -16.78 15.18
CA TYR A 618 -27.57 -15.73 16.06
C TYR A 618 -26.13 -15.28 15.76
N LEU A 619 -25.98 -14.53 14.66
CA LEU A 619 -25.17 -13.32 14.67
C LEU A 619 -26.10 -12.17 14.24
N HIS A 620 -26.63 -11.46 15.24
CA HIS A 620 -27.09 -10.08 15.01
C HIS A 620 -25.84 -9.22 14.76
N PRO A 621 -25.91 -8.26 13.83
CA PRO A 621 -24.83 -7.30 13.63
C PRO A 621 -24.80 -6.38 14.85
N LEU A 622 -23.67 -6.37 15.56
CA LEU A 622 -23.31 -5.31 16.50
C LEU A 622 -22.39 -4.34 15.77
#